data_AF-S4RNB9-F1
#
_entry.id   AF-S4RNB9-F1
#
_cell.length_a   1.000
_cell.length_b   1.000
_cell.length_c   1.000
_cell.angle_alpha   90.00
_cell.angle_beta   90.00
_cell.angle_gamma   90.00
#
_symmetry.space_group_name_H-M   'P 1'
#
loop_
_entity.id
_entity.type
_entity.pdbx_description
1 polymer ?
#
loop_
_entity_poly.entity_id
_entity_poly.type
_entity_poly.pdbx_seq_one_letter_code
_entity_poly.pdbx_strand_id
1 'polypeptide(L)'
;GVTSCRPFRETCQTRAPCEMWGASLSVYPRPPKVLSLFRALHKTRRRVFQDDAASLDAVRKMINVEFEKNRQESSPDKITELLKFGSDVELVLRTSVVQAEVMESGALRINPSKEHMEEGPPPAGGIPRCC
;
A
#
# COMPACT_ATOMS: atom_id res chain seq x y z
N GLY A 1 -15.04 -21.80 -45.49
CA GLY A 1 -16.02 -22.38 -44.56
C GLY A 1 -15.46 -22.32 -43.16
N VAL A 2 -16.13 -21.52 -42.31
CA VAL A 2 -16.21 -21.60 -40.85
C VAL A 2 -14.90 -21.50 -40.04
N THR A 3 -14.61 -20.25 -39.69
CA THR A 3 -14.06 -19.79 -38.40
C THR A 3 -14.50 -20.66 -37.21
N SER A 4 -13.55 -21.04 -36.35
CA SER A 4 -13.86 -21.37 -34.96
C SER A 4 -12.72 -20.89 -34.05
N CYS A 5 -12.77 -19.59 -33.73
CA CYS A 5 -12.26 -19.08 -32.48
C CYS A 5 -13.19 -19.56 -31.36
N ARG A 6 -12.67 -20.22 -30.33
CA ARG A 6 -13.25 -20.31 -28.97
C ARG A 6 -12.15 -20.68 -27.97
N PRO A 7 -12.25 -20.30 -26.69
CA PRO A 7 -12.60 -18.97 -26.20
C PRO A 7 -11.60 -18.49 -25.12
N PHE A 8 -11.47 -17.17 -25.08
CA PHE A 8 -11.04 -16.35 -23.96
C PHE A 8 -11.62 -16.89 -22.64
N ARG A 9 -10.78 -17.47 -21.77
CA ARG A 9 -11.18 -17.83 -20.40
C ARG A 9 -11.08 -16.59 -19.54
N GLU A 10 -12.22 -15.91 -19.46
CA GLU A 10 -12.59 -15.04 -18.35
C GLU A 10 -12.46 -15.81 -17.04
N THR A 11 -11.72 -15.22 -16.10
CA THR A 11 -12.08 -15.11 -14.67
C THR A 11 -11.06 -14.19 -14.00
N CYS A 12 -10.97 -12.95 -14.48
CA CYS A 12 -10.52 -11.81 -13.66
C CYS A 12 -11.76 -11.19 -12.96
N GLN A 13 -12.48 -12.01 -12.20
CA GLN A 13 -13.50 -11.58 -11.26
C GLN A 13 -12.85 -11.70 -9.89
N THR A 14 -11.99 -10.77 -9.50
CA THR A 14 -12.41 -9.61 -8.72
C THR A 14 -11.48 -8.42 -8.98
N ARG A 15 -11.59 -7.81 -10.16
CA ARG A 15 -11.33 -6.36 -10.26
C ARG A 15 -12.48 -5.65 -9.57
N ALA A 16 -12.35 -5.44 -8.25
CA ALA A 16 -13.12 -4.40 -7.60
C ALA A 16 -12.86 -3.07 -8.37
N PRO A 17 -13.91 -2.30 -8.69
CA PRO A 17 -13.87 -1.36 -9.79
C PRO A 17 -12.81 -0.27 -9.59
N CYS A 18 -11.98 -0.09 -10.62
CA CYS A 18 -11.20 1.13 -10.80
C CYS A 18 -12.11 2.36 -11.05
N GLU A 19 -13.44 2.18 -11.06
CA GLU A 19 -14.45 3.15 -11.49
C GLU A 19 -15.13 3.94 -10.36
N MET A 20 -14.82 3.68 -9.08
CA MET A 20 -15.42 4.46 -7.98
C MET A 20 -14.60 5.70 -7.58
N TRP A 21 -13.62 6.11 -8.38
CA TRP A 21 -12.74 7.25 -8.12
C TRP A 21 -12.59 8.21 -9.31
N GLY A 22 -13.34 7.99 -10.40
CA GLY A 22 -13.20 8.76 -11.64
C GLY A 22 -14.00 10.07 -11.69
N ALA A 23 -15.02 10.25 -10.85
CA ALA A 23 -16.03 11.29 -11.11
C ALA A 23 -15.91 12.58 -10.26
N SER A 24 -15.02 12.65 -9.27
CA SER A 24 -14.90 13.85 -8.39
C SER A 24 -13.45 14.30 -8.17
N LEU A 25 -12.60 14.22 -9.19
CA LEU A 25 -11.22 14.77 -9.16
C LEU A 25 -11.02 15.91 -10.18
N SER A 26 -12.09 16.38 -10.83
CA SER A 26 -12.02 17.19 -12.07
C SER A 26 -11.87 18.71 -11.91
N VAL A 27 -11.61 19.26 -10.72
CA VAL A 27 -11.65 20.75 -10.56
C VAL A 27 -10.30 21.42 -10.26
N TYR A 28 -9.25 20.70 -9.85
CA TYR A 28 -7.93 21.34 -9.65
C TYR A 28 -6.77 20.41 -10.00
N PRO A 29 -5.74 20.88 -10.75
CA PRO A 29 -4.51 20.14 -10.93
C PRO A 29 -3.80 20.00 -9.59
N ARG A 30 -4.02 18.86 -8.89
CA ARG A 30 -3.32 18.59 -7.64
C ARG A 30 -1.84 18.33 -7.92
N PRO A 31 -0.91 18.80 -7.06
CA PRO A 31 0.52 18.56 -7.25
C PRO A 31 0.81 17.05 -7.37
N PRO A 32 1.68 16.61 -8.30
CA PRO A 32 2.01 15.20 -8.51
C PRO A 32 2.47 14.48 -7.23
N LYS A 33 3.13 15.21 -6.32
CA LYS A 33 3.58 14.72 -5.02
C LYS A 33 2.42 14.26 -4.12
N VAL A 34 1.30 14.97 -4.14
CA VAL A 34 0.10 14.61 -3.35
C VAL A 34 -0.50 13.31 -3.84
N LEU A 35 -0.60 13.14 -5.15
CA LEU A 35 -1.11 11.90 -5.76
C LEU A 35 -0.17 10.72 -5.54
N SER A 36 1.15 10.96 -5.55
CA SER A 36 2.15 9.95 -5.22
C SER A 36 1.96 9.44 -3.79
N LEU A 37 1.84 10.35 -2.82
CA LEU A 37 1.63 10.00 -1.42
C LEU A 37 0.31 9.25 -1.19
N PHE A 38 -0.78 9.71 -1.79
CA PHE A 38 -2.07 9.02 -1.75
C PHE A 38 -1.96 7.57 -2.24
N ARG A 39 -1.27 7.35 -3.37
CA ARG A 39 -1.02 6.00 -3.92
C ARG A 39 -0.10 5.19 -3.01
N ALA A 40 0.91 5.81 -2.40
CA ALA A 40 1.82 5.15 -1.46
C ALA A 40 1.05 4.64 -0.24
N LEU A 41 0.25 5.48 0.42
CA LEU A 41 -0.60 5.08 1.55
C LEU A 41 -1.55 3.92 1.20
N HIS A 42 -2.18 3.96 0.03
CA HIS A 42 -3.04 2.86 -0.42
C HIS A 42 -2.30 1.55 -0.76
N LYS A 43 -1.02 1.63 -1.16
CA LYS A 43 -0.16 0.45 -1.31
C LYS A 43 0.24 -0.08 0.06
N THR A 44 0.70 0.79 0.95
CA THR A 44 1.09 0.47 2.32
C THR A 44 -0.04 -0.20 3.09
N ARG A 45 -1.25 0.37 3.06
CA ARG A 45 -2.44 -0.24 3.68
C ARG A 45 -2.66 -1.68 3.22
N ARG A 46 -2.59 -1.94 1.92
CA ARG A 46 -2.79 -3.29 1.37
C ARG A 46 -1.69 -4.26 1.80
N ARG A 47 -0.46 -3.77 1.94
CA ARG A 47 0.68 -4.56 2.39
C ARG A 47 0.61 -4.89 3.87
N VAL A 48 0.17 -3.93 4.69
CA VAL A 48 0.19 -4.00 6.16
C VAL A 48 -1.03 -4.70 6.74
N PHE A 49 -2.21 -4.52 6.14
CA PHE A 49 -3.47 -5.14 6.58
C PHE A 49 -3.91 -6.24 5.61
N GLN A 50 -2.97 -7.07 5.16
CA GLN A 50 -3.28 -8.17 4.27
C GLN A 50 -4.29 -9.12 4.93
N ASP A 51 -5.29 -9.58 4.17
CA ASP A 51 -6.34 -10.51 4.59
C ASP A 51 -7.28 -10.02 5.72
N ASP A 52 -7.12 -8.78 6.20
CA ASP A 52 -8.04 -8.11 7.12
C ASP A 52 -8.96 -7.13 6.36
N ALA A 53 -10.06 -7.65 5.82
CA ALA A 53 -11.01 -6.86 5.05
C ALA A 53 -11.61 -5.68 5.84
N ALA A 54 -11.85 -5.86 7.15
CA ALA A 54 -12.43 -4.83 7.99
C ALA A 54 -11.45 -3.66 8.16
N SER A 55 -10.18 -3.95 8.48
CA SER A 55 -9.13 -2.94 8.60
C SER A 55 -8.81 -2.28 7.26
N LEU A 56 -8.78 -3.04 6.16
CA LEU A 56 -8.58 -2.50 4.81
C LEU A 56 -9.63 -1.45 4.45
N ASP A 57 -10.90 -1.70 4.77
CA ASP A 57 -11.99 -0.77 4.49
C ASP A 57 -12.02 0.42 5.45
N ALA A 58 -11.75 0.19 6.74
CA ALA A 58 -11.65 1.27 7.73
C ALA A 58 -10.54 2.27 7.36
N VAL A 59 -9.34 1.75 7.07
CA VAL A 59 -8.20 2.60 6.69
C VAL A 59 -8.41 3.23 5.31
N ARG A 60 -9.09 2.54 4.37
CA ARG A 60 -9.52 3.16 3.10
C ARG A 60 -10.35 4.41 3.37
N LYS A 61 -11.41 4.31 4.17
CA LYS A 61 -12.31 5.42 4.46
C LYS A 61 -11.54 6.56 5.14
N MET A 62 -10.68 6.25 6.10
CA MET A 62 -9.88 7.25 6.82
C MET A 62 -8.98 8.06 5.88
N ILE A 63 -8.21 7.39 5.01
CA ILE A 63 -7.36 8.07 4.00
C ILE A 63 -8.21 9.00 3.14
N ASN A 64 -9.36 8.53 2.66
CA ASN A 64 -10.20 9.31 1.76
C ASN A 64 -10.80 10.54 2.43
N VAL A 65 -11.32 10.37 3.65
CA VAL A 65 -11.88 11.46 4.46
C VAL A 65 -10.82 12.53 4.69
N GLU A 66 -9.59 12.15 5.03
CA GLU A 66 -8.53 13.12 5.31
C GLU A 66 -8.06 13.89 4.07
N PHE A 67 -7.97 13.22 2.92
CA PHE A 67 -7.64 13.88 1.64
C PHE A 67 -8.79 14.74 1.08
N GLU A 68 -10.04 14.45 1.46
CA GLU A 68 -11.21 15.26 1.11
C GLU A 68 -11.33 16.49 2.00
N LYS A 69 -11.06 16.39 3.31
CA LYS A 69 -11.00 17.54 4.22
C LYS A 69 -10.01 18.60 3.74
N ASN A 70 -8.84 18.16 3.28
CA ASN A 70 -7.76 19.04 2.82
C ASN A 70 -7.84 19.35 1.31
N ARG A 71 -8.98 19.06 0.65
CA ARG A 71 -9.12 19.21 -0.81
C ARG A 71 -9.01 20.64 -1.31
N GLN A 72 -9.50 21.60 -0.54
CA GLN A 72 -9.54 23.02 -0.93
C GLN A 72 -8.33 23.82 -0.44
N GLU A 73 -7.38 23.15 0.23
CA GLU A 73 -6.18 23.80 0.73
C GLU A 73 -5.31 24.28 -0.43
N SER A 74 -5.12 25.60 -0.49
CA SER A 74 -4.37 26.28 -1.56
C SER A 74 -3.05 26.89 -1.05
N SER A 75 -2.79 26.83 0.25
CA SER A 75 -1.55 27.35 0.85
C SER A 75 -0.39 26.38 0.60
N PRO A 76 0.71 26.81 -0.03
CA PRO A 76 1.85 25.94 -0.35
C PRO A 76 2.57 25.40 0.89
N ASP A 77 2.64 26.20 1.96
CA ASP A 77 3.28 25.80 3.21
C ASP A 77 2.49 24.68 3.89
N LYS A 78 1.16 24.84 3.98
CA LYS A 78 0.26 23.85 4.56
C LYS A 78 0.23 22.55 3.75
N ILE A 79 0.28 22.63 2.41
CA ILE A 79 0.40 21.44 1.56
C ILE A 79 1.71 20.69 1.87
N THR A 80 2.81 21.42 2.08
CA THR A 80 4.10 20.81 2.40
C THR A 80 4.09 20.13 3.76
N GLU A 81 3.45 20.73 4.76
CA GLU A 81 3.26 20.12 6.09
C GLU A 81 2.39 18.85 6.01
N LEU A 82 1.26 18.89 5.30
CA LEU A 82 0.39 17.73 5.12
C LEU A 82 1.09 16.59 4.37
N LEU A 83 1.94 16.91 3.40
CA LEU A 83 2.75 15.92 2.69
C LEU A 83 3.76 15.23 3.63
N LYS A 84 4.42 15.99 4.50
CA LYS A 84 5.34 15.44 5.51
C LYS A 84 4.58 14.53 6.47
N PHE A 85 3.49 15.03 7.04
CA PHE A 85 2.65 14.28 7.96
C PHE A 85 2.16 12.95 7.35
N GLY A 86 1.66 12.97 6.11
CA GLY A 86 1.21 11.74 5.46
C GLY A 86 2.37 10.78 5.12
N SER A 87 3.58 11.29 4.89
CA SER A 87 4.77 10.46 4.69
C SER A 87 5.21 9.81 6.00
N ASP A 88 5.14 10.54 7.12
CA ASP A 88 5.43 10.00 8.45
C ASP A 88 4.42 8.90 8.83
N VAL A 89 3.13 9.11 8.53
CA VAL A 89 2.09 8.09 8.71
C VAL A 89 2.37 6.85 7.85
N GLU A 90 2.82 7.03 6.60
CA GLU A 90 3.21 5.92 5.73
C GLU A 90 4.37 5.11 6.31
N LEU A 91 5.38 5.78 6.86
CA LEU A 91 6.51 5.14 7.53
C LEU A 91 6.06 4.38 8.78
N VAL A 92 5.29 5.03 9.67
CA VAL A 92 4.80 4.43 10.91
C VAL A 92 3.99 3.17 10.62
N LEU A 93 3.11 3.19 9.62
CA LEU A 93 2.33 2.01 9.24
C LEU A 93 3.21 0.83 8.80
N ARG A 94 4.35 1.09 8.16
CA ARG A 94 5.22 0.03 7.66
C ARG A 94 6.16 -0.55 8.72
N THR A 95 6.54 0.25 9.72
CA THR A 95 7.50 -0.15 10.76
C THR A 95 6.85 -0.63 12.06
N SER A 96 5.62 -0.20 12.36
CA SER A 96 4.95 -0.54 13.62
C SER A 96 4.00 -1.72 13.53
N VAL A 97 3.53 -2.06 12.33
CA VAL A 97 2.52 -3.10 12.14
C VAL A 97 3.17 -4.37 11.58
N VAL A 98 3.21 -5.40 12.42
CA VAL A 98 3.68 -6.73 12.07
C VAL A 98 2.49 -7.66 11.89
N GLN A 99 2.46 -8.41 10.79
CA GLN A 99 1.42 -9.39 10.52
C GLN A 99 1.69 -10.68 11.26
N ALA A 100 0.64 -11.29 11.80
CA ALA A 100 0.75 -12.59 12.42
C ALA A 100 -0.54 -13.40 12.24
N GLU A 101 -0.38 -14.68 11.89
CA GLU A 101 -1.47 -15.63 11.66
C GLU A 101 -1.43 -16.74 12.72
N VAL A 102 -2.60 -17.09 13.26
CA VAL A 102 -2.72 -18.20 14.22
C VAL A 102 -2.89 -19.51 13.44
N MET A 103 -2.00 -20.46 13.66
CA MET A 103 -2.07 -21.80 13.08
C MET A 103 -3.04 -22.70 13.87
N GLU A 104 -3.52 -23.77 13.24
CA GLU A 104 -4.36 -24.80 13.88
C GLU A 104 -3.67 -25.46 15.09
N SER A 105 -2.33 -25.52 15.10
CA SER A 105 -1.54 -26.03 16.22
C SER A 105 -1.47 -25.07 17.42
N GLY A 106 -2.07 -23.88 17.33
CA GLY A 106 -1.96 -22.81 18.33
C GLY A 106 -0.67 -21.99 18.22
N ALA A 107 0.23 -22.32 17.29
CA ALA A 107 1.43 -21.54 17.02
C ALA A 107 1.12 -20.27 16.20
N LEU A 108 1.86 -19.19 16.43
CA LEU A 108 1.73 -17.94 15.68
C LEU A 108 2.79 -17.88 14.56
N ARG A 109 2.36 -17.70 13.31
CA ARG A 109 3.25 -17.39 12.18
C ARG A 109 3.34 -15.89 12.03
N ILE A 110 4.50 -15.34 12.31
CA ILE A 110 4.76 -13.91 12.14
C ILE A 110 5.32 -13.68 10.73
N ASN A 111 4.75 -12.72 10.00
CA ASN A 111 5.18 -12.28 8.67
C ASN A 111 5.77 -10.86 8.76
N PRO A 112 7.02 -10.70 9.24
CA PRO A 112 7.66 -9.40 9.31
C PRO A 112 7.98 -8.87 7.89
N SER A 113 7.54 -7.65 7.59
CA SER A 113 8.05 -6.90 6.44
C SER A 113 9.55 -6.60 6.56
N LYS A 114 10.22 -6.35 5.42
CA LYS A 114 11.66 -6.01 5.33
C LYS A 114 12.13 -4.95 6.34
N GLU A 115 11.27 -4.01 6.69
CA GLU A 115 11.59 -2.89 7.60
C GLU A 115 11.67 -3.31 9.07
N HIS A 116 11.16 -4.50 9.40
CA HIS A 116 11.28 -5.11 10.72
C HIS A 116 12.51 -6.04 10.81
N MET A 117 13.24 -6.25 9.72
CA MET A 117 14.41 -7.12 9.68
C MET A 117 15.68 -6.27 9.75
N GLU A 118 16.59 -6.59 10.66
CA GLU A 118 17.95 -6.05 10.64
C GLU A 118 18.83 -6.95 9.75
N GLU A 119 19.56 -6.35 8.80
CA GLU A 119 20.61 -7.07 8.10
C GLU A 119 21.75 -7.33 9.09
N GLY A 120 21.97 -8.61 9.40
CA GLY A 120 23.09 -9.03 10.21
C GLY A 120 24.43 -8.61 9.58
N PRO A 121 25.50 -8.47 10.38
CA PRO A 121 26.81 -8.10 9.87
C PRO A 121 27.26 -9.07 8.77
N PRO A 122 27.98 -8.59 7.73
CA PRO A 122 28.43 -9.46 6.65
C PRO A 122 29.27 -10.61 7.23
N PRO A 123 29.14 -11.83 6.69
CA PRO A 123 29.86 -12.98 7.21
C PRO A 123 31.37 -12.70 7.13
N ALA A 124 32.03 -12.71 8.29
CA ALA A 124 33.46 -12.56 8.41
C ALA A 124 34.13 -13.82 7.82
N GLY A 125 34.42 -13.81 6.53
CA GLY A 125 35.13 -14.92 5.89
C GLY A 125 34.93 -14.96 4.39
N GLY A 126 35.87 -14.37 3.65
CA GLY A 126 36.02 -14.71 2.24
C GLY A 126 36.36 -16.19 2.14
N ILE A 127 35.58 -16.94 1.35
CA ILE A 127 35.92 -18.32 0.98
C ILE A 127 37.27 -18.23 0.26
N PRO A 128 38.36 -18.82 0.80
CA PRO A 128 39.63 -18.83 0.08
C PRO A 128 39.40 -19.57 -1.23
N ARG A 129 39.57 -18.85 -2.34
CA ARG A 129 39.54 -19.47 -3.66
C ARG A 129 40.81 -20.32 -3.75
N CYS A 130 40.66 -21.64 -3.74
CA CYS A 130 41.78 -22.53 -4.03
C CYS A 130 42.29 -22.21 -5.45
N CYS A 131 43.56 -21.82 -5.54
CA CYS A 131 44.30 -21.69 -6.80
C CYS A 131 44.56 -23.06 -7.42
#